data_AF-A0A7J5P8Z4-F1
#
_entry.id   AF-A0A7J5P8Z4-F1
#
_cell.length_a   1.000
_cell.length_b   1.000
_cell.length_c   1.000
_cell.angle_alpha   90.00
_cell.angle_beta   90.00
_cell.angle_gamma   90.00
#
_symmetry.space_group_name_H-M   'P 1'
#
loop_
_entity.id
_entity.type
_entity.pdbx_description
1 polymer ?
#
loop_
_entity_poly.entity_id
_entity_poly.type
_entity_poly.pdbx_seq_one_letter_code
_entity_poly.pdbx_strand_id
1 'polypeptide(L)'
;MDKNMILHLPFDDPDGSIAYDFSQYRNDATLSEGADFSKKSKVGKSLALNGTGECETARSIPFSGDFTLCFWVLPVSQKLGWVLNMPGIDNYKEQWLDVMPDVWIFFAFVKSGNMLTVYENTTRIFSEMLPKTPTGLSINDQSLFGTKALLDEVKLFDVAKEPREIFELQKDTDVEYFIDGKNFKEFGVFVSKSAGLVGRLERKEALQVDWDNYHGIVRDKKRPRYKERNITLDCFIEASGRAAYVEWVNLFFSRFDAEGNHRLRVDYDGKAKPLVYEVELLDEADPEKNWGQYSNDLMVGTFRLKLVEDEPVKKVLRYIGGTANGKATITVTSSKLLNIYWGDGTHTYDVSGSEQTIEHTYVTPGEYEIIVSGVIEDIEKFETNAIVIWELLK
;
A
#
# COMPACT_ATOMS: atom_id res chain seq x y z
N MET A 1 7.28 8.09 -7.41
CA MET A 1 8.27 7.69 -6.40
C MET A 1 9.05 8.91 -5.94
N ASP A 2 9.08 9.17 -4.64
CA ASP A 2 9.90 10.25 -4.06
C ASP A 2 11.35 9.76 -3.99
N LYS A 3 12.24 10.34 -4.81
CA LYS A 3 13.65 9.93 -4.89
C LYS A 3 14.42 10.20 -3.60
N ASN A 4 13.95 11.17 -2.81
CA ASN A 4 14.60 11.54 -1.56
C ASN A 4 14.16 10.61 -0.42
N MET A 5 13.15 9.76 -0.61
CA MET A 5 12.74 8.76 0.36
C MET A 5 13.69 7.56 0.29
N ILE A 6 14.56 7.44 1.30
CA ILE A 6 15.64 6.44 1.35
C ILE A 6 15.30 5.22 2.22
N LEU A 7 14.18 5.29 2.96
CA LEU A 7 13.57 4.18 3.69
C LEU A 7 12.08 4.48 3.87
N HIS A 8 11.22 3.49 3.65
CA HIS A 8 9.82 3.51 4.07
C HIS A 8 9.40 2.13 4.55
N LEU A 9 9.23 1.98 5.86
CA LEU A 9 8.72 0.77 6.49
C LEU A 9 7.27 1.04 6.94
N PRO A 10 6.26 0.61 6.16
CA PRO A 10 4.85 0.80 6.52
C PRO A 10 4.39 -0.19 7.60
N PHE A 11 5.07 -1.34 7.74
CA PHE A 11 4.71 -2.42 8.65
C PHE A 11 3.35 -3.11 8.40
N ASP A 12 2.69 -2.86 7.26
CA ASP A 12 1.48 -3.58 6.79
C ASP A 12 1.81 -4.89 6.02
N ASP A 13 2.97 -5.47 6.32
CA ASP A 13 3.49 -6.66 5.68
C ASP A 13 2.67 -7.92 6.08
N PRO A 14 2.72 -9.00 5.30
CA PRO A 14 2.25 -10.31 5.74
C PRO A 14 2.90 -10.72 7.08
N ASP A 15 2.21 -11.56 7.86
CA ASP A 15 2.79 -12.05 9.12
C ASP A 15 4.11 -12.79 8.82
N GLY A 16 5.15 -12.52 9.60
CA GLY A 16 6.50 -13.02 9.33
C GLY A 16 7.57 -12.19 10.03
N SER A 17 8.82 -12.37 9.59
CA SER A 17 9.99 -11.72 10.21
C SER A 17 10.65 -10.65 9.34
N ILE A 18 9.95 -10.16 8.30
CA ILE A 18 10.48 -9.18 7.34
C ILE A 18 9.50 -8.01 7.27
N ALA A 19 9.99 -6.80 7.49
CA ALA A 19 9.29 -5.57 7.17
C ALA A 19 9.88 -5.00 5.88
N TYR A 20 9.10 -4.92 4.81
CA TYR A 20 9.62 -4.52 3.51
C TYR A 20 9.84 -3.00 3.45
N ASP A 21 10.93 -2.58 2.80
CA ASP A 21 11.19 -1.18 2.48
C ASP A 21 10.53 -0.82 1.15
N PHE A 22 9.56 0.09 1.21
CA PHE A 22 8.78 0.57 0.08
C PHE A 22 9.49 1.71 -0.69
N SER A 23 10.72 2.04 -0.31
CA SER A 23 11.58 2.90 -1.11
C SER A 23 12.25 2.14 -2.26
N GLN A 24 12.82 2.86 -3.22
CA GLN A 24 13.63 2.27 -4.31
C GLN A 24 14.88 1.53 -3.84
N TYR A 25 15.30 1.73 -2.59
CA TYR A 25 16.55 1.19 -2.08
C TYR A 25 16.40 -0.19 -1.45
N ARG A 26 15.17 -0.65 -1.17
CA ARG A 26 14.88 -2.01 -0.70
C ARG A 26 15.75 -2.45 0.48
N ASN A 27 15.97 -1.56 1.46
CA ASN A 27 16.64 -1.88 2.71
C ASN A 27 15.62 -2.53 3.68
N ASP A 28 15.07 -3.65 3.27
CA ASP A 28 14.09 -4.41 4.05
C ASP A 28 14.66 -4.68 5.46
N ALA A 29 13.80 -4.58 6.47
CA ALA A 29 14.17 -4.77 7.86
C ALA A 29 13.84 -6.20 8.33
N THR A 30 14.65 -6.74 9.25
CA THR A 30 14.42 -8.06 9.86
C THR A 30 13.89 -7.89 11.27
N LEU A 31 12.84 -8.63 11.61
CA LEU A 31 12.28 -8.70 12.96
C LEU A 31 12.88 -9.90 13.70
N SER A 32 13.29 -9.69 14.95
CA SER A 32 13.91 -10.71 15.80
C SER A 32 13.54 -10.51 17.28
N GLU A 33 13.97 -11.43 18.14
CA GLU A 33 13.83 -11.33 19.61
C GLU A 33 12.39 -11.09 20.12
N GLY A 34 11.40 -11.59 19.36
CA GLY A 34 9.98 -11.49 19.70
C GLY A 34 9.25 -10.26 19.17
N ALA A 35 9.90 -9.44 18.32
CA ALA A 35 9.21 -8.41 17.56
C ALA A 35 8.23 -9.04 16.54
N ASP A 36 7.08 -8.39 16.34
CA ASP A 36 6.03 -8.85 15.41
C ASP A 36 5.18 -7.66 14.92
N PHE A 37 4.26 -7.93 14.00
CA PHE A 37 3.28 -6.98 13.50
C PHE A 37 1.99 -6.98 14.33
N SER A 38 1.62 -5.81 14.85
CA SER A 38 0.39 -5.61 15.63
C SER A 38 -0.76 -5.14 14.74
N LYS A 39 -1.97 -5.64 15.03
CA LYS A 39 -3.22 -5.17 14.42
C LYS A 39 -3.73 -3.85 15.01
N LYS A 40 -3.14 -3.39 16.11
CA LYS A 40 -3.39 -2.05 16.66
C LYS A 40 -2.43 -1.10 15.97
N SER A 41 -2.91 -0.34 14.99
CA SER A 41 -2.10 0.45 14.06
C SER A 41 -2.66 1.86 13.88
N LYS A 42 -1.87 2.72 13.23
CA LYS A 42 -2.33 3.98 12.66
C LYS A 42 -2.81 3.75 11.22
N VAL A 43 -2.12 2.90 10.46
CA VAL A 43 -2.46 2.47 9.09
C VAL A 43 -2.21 0.97 8.98
N GLY A 44 -3.22 0.16 8.59
CA GLY A 44 -3.01 -1.28 8.37
C GLY A 44 -2.53 -2.06 9.61
N LYS A 45 -1.22 -2.28 9.75
CA LYS A 45 -0.55 -2.89 10.92
C LYS A 45 0.62 -2.01 11.37
N SER A 46 1.12 -2.24 12.58
CA SER A 46 2.27 -1.50 13.13
C SER A 46 3.35 -2.45 13.65
N LEU A 47 4.57 -1.96 13.79
CA LEU A 47 5.64 -2.68 14.48
C LEU A 47 5.39 -2.73 16.00
N ALA A 48 5.51 -3.92 16.57
CA ALA A 48 5.54 -4.15 18.02
C ALA A 48 6.88 -4.78 18.42
N LEU A 49 7.67 -4.08 19.21
CA LEU A 49 8.93 -4.62 19.75
C LEU A 49 8.73 -5.51 20.98
N ASN A 50 7.54 -5.53 21.57
CA ASN A 50 7.16 -6.44 22.65
C ASN A 50 8.12 -6.46 23.87
N GLY A 51 8.79 -5.33 24.16
CA GLY A 51 9.81 -5.21 25.19
C GLY A 51 11.20 -5.12 24.57
N THR A 52 11.81 -6.28 24.30
CA THR A 52 13.23 -6.39 23.87
C THR A 52 13.39 -6.86 22.43
N GLY A 53 12.29 -7.03 21.68
CA GLY A 53 12.34 -7.38 20.26
C GLY A 53 13.05 -6.30 19.45
N GLU A 54 13.55 -6.70 18.28
CA GLU A 54 14.32 -5.83 17.41
C GLU A 54 13.73 -5.81 16.01
N CYS A 55 13.88 -4.67 15.33
CA CYS A 55 13.62 -4.50 13.92
C CYS A 55 14.81 -3.75 13.31
N GLU A 56 15.66 -4.46 12.56
CA GLU A 56 16.93 -3.94 12.07
C GLU A 56 16.92 -3.79 10.56
N THR A 57 17.35 -2.63 10.06
CA THR A 57 17.59 -2.38 8.63
C THR A 57 19.02 -1.87 8.43
N ALA A 58 19.60 -2.17 7.26
CA ALA A 58 20.92 -1.67 6.87
C ALA A 58 20.98 -0.14 6.68
N ARG A 59 19.83 0.54 6.59
CA ARG A 59 19.77 1.98 6.31
C ARG A 59 19.98 2.82 7.57
N SER A 60 21.12 3.50 7.66
CA SER A 60 21.40 4.49 8.71
C SER A 60 20.86 5.89 8.36
N ILE A 61 20.58 6.70 9.40
CA ILE A 61 20.25 8.12 9.25
C ILE A 61 21.48 8.89 8.72
N PRO A 62 21.36 9.68 7.64
CA PRO A 62 22.48 10.38 7.04
C PRO A 62 22.83 11.67 7.82
N PHE A 63 23.33 11.54 9.06
CA PHE A 63 23.57 12.68 9.95
C PHE A 63 24.51 13.77 9.41
N SER A 64 25.40 13.44 8.48
CA SER A 64 26.30 14.39 7.83
C SER A 64 25.60 15.32 6.83
N GLY A 65 24.46 14.90 6.28
CA GLY A 65 23.65 15.67 5.36
C GLY A 65 22.39 16.22 6.00
N ASP A 66 21.50 16.74 5.15
CA ASP A 66 20.14 17.06 5.54
C ASP A 66 19.32 15.77 5.62
N PHE A 67 18.35 15.73 6.53
CA PHE A 67 17.46 14.58 6.63
C PHE A 67 16.12 14.93 7.23
N THR A 68 15.14 14.08 6.96
CA THR A 68 13.87 14.03 7.67
C THR A 68 13.59 12.61 8.09
N LEU A 69 13.49 12.34 9.39
CA LEU A 69 12.97 11.09 9.93
C LEU A 69 11.59 11.34 10.50
N CYS A 70 10.58 10.60 10.07
CA CYS A 70 9.25 10.69 10.65
C CYS A 70 8.57 9.34 10.79
N PHE A 71 7.67 9.24 11.77
CA PHE A 71 6.94 8.03 12.10
C PHE A 71 5.80 8.35 13.06
N TRP A 72 4.86 7.43 13.16
CA TRP A 72 3.86 7.42 14.22
C TRP A 72 4.34 6.54 15.37
N VAL A 73 4.06 6.97 16.60
CA VAL A 73 4.29 6.19 17.82
C VAL A 73 3.01 6.13 18.65
N LEU A 74 2.71 4.95 19.17
CA LEU A 74 1.67 4.73 20.16
C LEU A 74 2.34 4.44 21.51
N PRO A 75 2.47 5.42 22.41
CA PRO A 75 3.12 5.23 23.68
C PRO A 75 2.26 4.39 24.64
N VAL A 76 2.93 3.65 25.52
CA VAL A 76 2.30 2.98 26.68
C VAL A 76 2.53 3.74 27.99
N SER A 77 3.51 4.64 28.00
CA SER A 77 3.88 5.50 29.13
C SER A 77 3.32 6.90 28.96
N GLN A 78 3.27 7.67 30.06
CA GLN A 78 2.86 9.07 30.04
C GLN A 78 3.96 10.02 29.58
N LYS A 79 5.15 9.49 29.27
CA LYS A 79 6.27 10.26 28.77
C LYS A 79 6.99 9.54 27.65
N LEU A 80 7.39 10.30 26.65
CA LEU A 80 8.37 9.92 25.64
C LEU A 80 9.52 10.92 25.67
N GLY A 81 10.73 10.43 25.46
CA GLY A 81 11.94 11.24 25.39
C GLY A 81 12.73 10.89 24.15
N TRP A 82 13.26 11.89 23.46
CA TRP A 82 14.24 11.66 22.40
C TRP A 82 15.60 12.16 22.84
N VAL A 83 16.64 11.48 22.37
CA VAL A 83 18.04 11.84 22.62
C VAL A 83 18.79 11.85 21.30
N LEU A 84 19.44 12.98 21.00
CA LEU A 84 20.33 13.15 19.86
C LEU A 84 21.78 13.26 20.36
N ASN A 85 22.57 12.23 20.09
CA ASN A 85 23.96 12.13 20.52
C ASN A 85 24.91 12.86 19.55
N MET A 86 25.96 13.47 20.09
CA MET A 86 27.03 14.11 19.33
C MET A 86 28.41 13.65 19.85
N PRO A 87 29.50 13.85 19.08
CA PRO A 87 30.84 13.45 19.49
C PRO A 87 31.31 14.14 20.77
N GLY A 88 31.71 13.36 21.76
CA GLY A 88 32.23 13.81 23.06
C GLY A 88 31.58 13.07 24.24
N ILE A 89 32.01 13.41 25.44
CA ILE A 89 31.39 12.96 26.70
C ILE A 89 30.25 13.92 27.02
N ASP A 90 29.09 13.41 27.42
CA ASP A 90 27.89 14.17 27.81
C ASP A 90 27.49 15.26 26.79
N ASN A 91 27.69 14.97 25.50
CA ASN A 91 27.36 15.88 24.42
C ASN A 91 26.14 15.38 23.66
N TYR A 92 24.96 15.75 24.13
CA TYR A 92 23.68 15.38 23.54
C TYR A 92 22.67 16.52 23.63
N LYS A 93 21.61 16.41 22.83
CA LYS A 93 20.36 17.17 23.00
C LYS A 93 19.27 16.18 23.36
N GLU A 94 18.43 16.52 24.34
CA GLU A 94 17.29 15.70 24.71
C GLU A 94 16.08 16.55 25.05
N GLN A 95 14.91 15.94 24.95
CA GLN A 95 13.66 16.52 25.44
C GLN A 95 12.71 15.40 25.83
N TRP A 96 12.11 15.53 27.03
CA TRP A 96 11.03 14.67 27.49
C TRP A 96 9.70 15.40 27.36
N LEU A 97 8.70 14.70 26.84
CA LEU A 97 7.37 15.22 26.53
C LEU A 97 6.34 14.46 27.36
N ASP A 98 5.40 15.18 27.96
CA ASP A 98 4.22 14.59 28.55
C ASP A 98 3.26 14.18 27.42
N VAL A 99 2.92 12.89 27.37
CA VAL A 99 2.08 12.30 26.31
C VAL A 99 0.94 11.50 26.91
N MET A 100 -0.13 11.32 26.14
CA MET A 100 -1.21 10.42 26.53
C MET A 100 -0.90 8.99 26.05
N PRO A 101 -0.86 7.99 26.95
CA PRO A 101 -0.80 6.59 26.56
C PRO A 101 -1.95 6.23 25.61
N ASP A 102 -1.71 5.29 24.70
CA ASP A 102 -2.69 4.77 23.74
C ASP A 102 -3.27 5.81 22.76
N VAL A 103 -2.59 6.94 22.56
CA VAL A 103 -2.90 7.94 21.53
C VAL A 103 -1.77 8.00 20.51
N TRP A 104 -2.08 7.87 19.22
CA TRP A 104 -1.09 7.98 18.15
C TRP A 104 -0.53 9.40 18.08
N ILE A 105 0.80 9.50 18.08
CA ILE A 105 1.54 10.77 17.98
C ILE A 105 2.48 10.66 16.80
N PHE A 106 2.46 11.66 15.93
CA PHE A 106 3.41 11.77 14.84
C PHE A 106 4.65 12.54 15.29
N PHE A 107 5.83 12.00 15.03
CA PHE A 107 7.09 12.74 15.20
C PHE A 107 7.75 12.98 13.84
N ALA A 108 8.35 14.16 13.69
CA ALA A 108 9.29 14.43 12.61
C ALA A 108 10.54 15.16 13.11
N PHE A 109 11.70 14.59 12.82
CA PHE A 109 13.02 15.15 13.06
C PHE A 109 13.57 15.65 11.73
N VAL A 110 13.71 16.97 11.59
CA VAL A 110 14.17 17.63 10.37
C VAL A 110 15.50 18.32 10.65
N LYS A 111 16.57 17.88 9.99
CA LYS A 111 17.87 18.55 10.03
C LYS A 111 18.13 19.24 8.70
N SER A 112 18.31 20.56 8.74
CA SER A 112 18.75 21.38 7.60
C SER A 112 20.04 22.11 7.95
N GLY A 113 21.13 21.77 7.27
CA GLY A 113 22.48 22.16 7.64
C GLY A 113 22.77 21.74 9.09
N ASN A 114 23.04 22.71 9.95
CA ASN A 114 23.24 22.49 11.38
C ASN A 114 21.98 22.71 12.22
N MET A 115 20.86 23.14 11.65
CA MET A 115 19.62 23.34 12.39
C MET A 115 18.88 22.01 12.54
N LEU A 116 18.56 21.60 13.77
CA LEU A 116 17.60 20.52 14.03
C LEU A 116 16.28 21.14 14.46
N THR A 117 15.20 20.71 13.82
CA THR A 117 13.82 21.04 14.19
C THR A 117 13.04 19.76 14.45
N VAL A 118 12.30 19.71 15.55
CA VAL A 118 11.45 18.55 15.89
C VAL A 118 10.00 18.98 15.95
N TYR A 119 9.14 18.20 15.30
CA TYR A 119 7.70 18.37 15.31
C TYR A 119 7.05 17.21 16.07
N GLU A 120 6.07 17.55 16.90
CA GLU A 120 5.08 16.64 17.44
C GLU A 120 3.74 16.99 16.80
N ASN A 121 3.18 16.04 16.07
CA ASN A 121 2.06 16.24 15.16
C ASN A 121 2.37 17.41 14.20
N THR A 122 1.60 18.49 14.28
CA THR A 122 1.76 19.70 13.45
C THR A 122 2.50 20.82 14.18
N THR A 123 2.90 20.61 15.44
CA THR A 123 3.50 21.62 16.30
C THR A 123 5.01 21.46 16.37
N ARG A 124 5.75 22.55 16.13
CA ARG A 124 7.19 22.60 16.34
C ARG A 124 7.51 22.67 17.83
N ILE A 125 8.11 21.63 18.38
CA ILE A 125 8.42 21.50 19.83
C ILE A 125 9.89 21.78 20.16
N PHE A 126 10.77 21.76 19.17
CA PHE A 126 12.21 22.03 19.32
C PHE A 126 12.78 22.66 18.05
N SER A 127 13.72 23.59 18.19
CA SER A 127 14.47 24.16 17.06
C SER A 127 15.77 24.80 17.56
N GLU A 128 16.91 24.17 17.28
CA GLU A 128 18.21 24.69 17.69
C GLU A 128 19.33 24.36 16.70
N MET A 129 20.37 25.20 16.71
CA MET A 129 21.63 24.94 16.00
C MET A 129 22.44 23.87 16.74
N LEU A 130 22.78 22.80 16.02
CA LEU A 130 23.64 21.74 16.47
C LEU A 130 25.11 22.21 16.45
N PRO A 131 25.86 22.05 17.55
CA PRO A 131 27.26 22.44 17.61
C PRO A 131 28.19 21.50 16.82
N LYS A 132 27.74 20.26 16.55
CA LYS A 132 28.48 19.22 15.83
C LYS A 132 27.51 18.30 15.07
N THR A 133 28.03 17.54 14.12
CA THR A 133 27.29 16.46 13.45
C THR A 133 26.84 15.40 14.45
N PRO A 134 25.56 15.00 14.46
CA PRO A 134 25.10 13.91 15.33
C PRO A 134 25.72 12.56 14.99
N THR A 135 25.74 11.67 15.98
CA THR A 135 26.21 10.28 15.85
C THR A 135 25.13 9.25 16.18
N GLY A 136 23.98 9.67 16.70
CA GLY A 136 22.87 8.78 17.01
C GLY A 136 21.61 9.54 17.39
N LEU A 137 20.47 8.89 17.20
CA LEU A 137 19.15 9.36 17.62
C LEU A 137 18.43 8.16 18.25
N SER A 138 17.83 8.36 19.42
CA SER A 138 16.94 7.37 20.03
C SER A 138 15.63 8.02 20.49
N ILE A 139 14.56 7.22 20.46
CA ILE A 139 13.29 7.52 21.14
C ILE A 139 13.15 6.51 22.26
N ASN A 140 12.74 7.00 23.42
CA ASN A 140 12.77 6.28 24.67
C ASN A 140 11.45 6.50 25.39
N ASP A 141 10.93 5.45 26.02
CA ASP A 141 9.91 5.57 27.05
C ASP A 141 10.56 5.53 28.44
N GLN A 142 9.75 5.57 29.50
CA GLN A 142 10.25 5.55 30.87
C GLN A 142 10.80 4.19 31.34
N SER A 143 10.59 3.12 30.56
CA SER A 143 11.08 1.79 30.89
C SER A 143 12.59 1.70 30.73
N LEU A 144 13.15 2.32 29.69
CA LEU A 144 14.60 2.38 29.36
C LEU A 144 15.32 1.01 29.17
N PHE A 145 14.67 -0.11 29.45
CA PHE A 145 15.20 -1.48 29.25
C PHE A 145 14.54 -2.22 28.07
N GLY A 146 13.60 -1.57 27.41
CA GLY A 146 12.77 -2.13 26.36
C GLY A 146 11.44 -1.39 26.28
N THR A 147 10.77 -1.45 25.13
CA THR A 147 9.54 -0.69 24.88
C THR A 147 8.40 -1.58 24.44
N LYS A 148 7.20 -1.22 24.89
CA LYS A 148 5.93 -1.77 24.40
C LYS A 148 5.15 -0.76 23.55
N ALA A 149 5.77 0.38 23.24
CA ALA A 149 5.21 1.30 22.27
C ALA A 149 5.11 0.63 20.89
N LEU A 150 4.13 1.06 20.12
CA LEU A 150 3.99 0.62 18.73
C LEU A 150 4.53 1.72 17.81
N LEU A 151 5.14 1.32 16.70
CA LEU A 151 5.65 2.23 15.68
C LEU A 151 4.99 1.94 14.34
N ASP A 152 4.64 2.99 13.60
CA ASP A 152 3.95 2.86 12.33
C ASP A 152 4.47 3.89 11.31
N GLU A 153 4.41 3.54 10.02
CA GLU A 153 4.78 4.41 8.89
C GLU A 153 6.15 5.12 9.06
N VAL A 154 7.21 4.35 9.32
CA VAL A 154 8.57 4.91 9.47
C VAL A 154 9.11 5.31 8.10
N LYS A 155 9.42 6.59 7.93
CA LYS A 155 9.98 7.15 6.69
C LYS A 155 11.23 7.95 6.98
N LEU A 156 12.26 7.73 6.17
CA LEU A 156 13.50 8.49 6.20
C LEU A 156 13.74 9.11 4.84
N PHE A 157 14.02 10.42 4.85
CA PHE A 157 14.38 11.19 3.68
C PHE A 157 15.79 11.77 3.82
N ASP A 158 16.53 11.86 2.73
CA ASP A 158 17.86 12.49 2.64
C ASP A 158 17.79 14.01 2.32
N VAL A 159 16.65 14.60 2.62
CA VAL A 159 16.38 16.03 2.48
C VAL A 159 15.66 16.56 3.72
N ALA A 160 15.87 17.83 4.03
CA ALA A 160 15.05 18.56 5.00
C ALA A 160 13.69 18.89 4.39
N LYS A 161 12.61 18.30 4.90
CA LYS A 161 11.25 18.63 4.47
C LYS A 161 10.77 19.92 5.11
N GLU A 162 10.07 20.73 4.33
CA GLU A 162 9.46 21.97 4.79
C GLU A 162 8.28 21.69 5.74
N PRO A 163 7.92 22.63 6.63
CA PRO A 163 6.83 22.43 7.59
C PRO A 163 5.49 22.03 6.92
N ARG A 164 5.20 22.56 5.73
CA ARG A 164 4.02 22.19 4.95
C ARG A 164 4.08 20.72 4.53
N GLU A 165 5.23 20.22 4.10
CA GLU A 165 5.38 18.82 3.69
C GLU A 165 5.23 17.88 4.89
N ILE A 166 5.70 18.28 6.07
CA ILE A 166 5.47 17.54 7.33
C ILE A 166 3.98 17.45 7.66
N PHE A 167 3.20 18.51 7.40
CA PHE A 167 1.75 18.49 7.56
C PHE A 167 1.08 17.55 6.55
N GLU A 168 1.48 17.59 5.27
CA GLU A 168 0.91 16.72 4.23
C GLU A 168 1.21 15.23 4.47
N LEU A 169 2.33 14.89 5.11
CA LEU A 169 2.67 13.51 5.50
C LEU A 169 1.70 12.90 6.53
N GLN A 170 0.94 13.73 7.25
CA GLN A 170 -0.02 13.31 8.27
C GLN A 170 -1.46 13.30 7.76
N LYS A 171 -1.68 13.76 6.53
CA LYS A 171 -3.02 13.98 6.00
C LYS A 171 -3.73 12.65 5.76
N ASP A 172 -4.97 12.56 6.24
CA ASP A 172 -5.84 11.43 5.92
C ASP A 172 -6.06 11.36 4.40
N THR A 173 -5.98 10.15 3.85
CA THR A 173 -6.24 9.91 2.43
C THR A 173 -7.70 9.57 2.19
N ASP A 174 -8.25 10.04 1.08
CA ASP A 174 -9.53 9.58 0.56
C ASP A 174 -9.35 8.24 -0.18
N VAL A 175 -10.44 7.53 -0.45
CA VAL A 175 -10.41 6.34 -1.31
C VAL A 175 -10.27 6.78 -2.76
N GLU A 176 -9.19 6.36 -3.41
CA GLU A 176 -8.87 6.73 -4.79
C GLU A 176 -9.01 5.52 -5.72
N TYR A 177 -9.63 5.74 -6.88
CA TYR A 177 -9.89 4.72 -7.89
C TYR A 177 -9.10 5.04 -9.16
N PHE A 178 -8.43 4.04 -9.70
CA PHE A 178 -7.63 4.15 -10.91
C PHE A 178 -8.02 3.07 -11.90
N ILE A 179 -8.05 3.42 -13.18
CA ILE A 179 -8.14 2.49 -14.31
C ILE A 179 -6.88 2.66 -15.16
N ASP A 180 -6.14 1.58 -15.38
CA ASP A 180 -4.88 1.58 -16.15
C ASP A 180 -3.89 2.69 -15.72
N GLY A 181 -3.79 2.88 -14.40
CA GLY A 181 -2.91 3.90 -13.79
C GLY A 181 -3.43 5.34 -13.86
N LYS A 182 -4.62 5.58 -14.41
CA LYS A 182 -5.28 6.89 -14.47
C LYS A 182 -6.34 7.04 -13.39
N ASN A 183 -6.24 8.09 -12.59
CA ASN A 183 -7.24 8.32 -11.53
C ASN A 183 -8.59 8.70 -12.15
N PHE A 184 -9.69 8.16 -11.62
CA PHE A 184 -11.05 8.49 -12.07
C PHE A 184 -11.32 10.00 -12.04
N LYS A 185 -10.77 10.70 -11.05
CA LYS A 185 -10.89 12.16 -10.87
C LYS A 185 -10.22 12.94 -12.01
N GLU A 186 -9.25 12.37 -12.73
CA GLU A 186 -8.69 12.98 -13.95
C GLU A 186 -9.73 13.09 -15.08
N PHE A 187 -10.80 12.31 -15.02
CA PHE A 187 -11.93 12.33 -15.94
C PHE A 187 -13.19 12.98 -15.32
N GLY A 188 -13.05 13.64 -14.16
CA GLY A 188 -14.17 14.21 -13.41
C GLY A 188 -15.11 13.16 -12.83
N VAL A 189 -14.67 11.89 -12.76
CA VAL A 189 -15.46 10.78 -12.21
C VAL A 189 -15.10 10.57 -10.75
N PHE A 190 -16.13 10.42 -9.92
CA PHE A 190 -16.03 10.16 -8.51
C PHE A 190 -16.85 8.93 -8.15
N VAL A 191 -16.33 8.10 -7.25
CA VAL A 191 -17.04 6.91 -6.75
C VAL A 191 -17.67 7.26 -5.41
N SER A 192 -18.99 7.12 -5.33
CA SER A 192 -19.77 7.39 -4.12
C SER A 192 -20.01 6.15 -3.27
N LYS A 193 -20.00 4.97 -3.90
CA LYS A 193 -20.23 3.68 -3.24
C LYS A 193 -19.61 2.56 -4.07
N SER A 194 -19.08 1.55 -3.40
CA SER A 194 -18.57 0.34 -4.04
C SER A 194 -19.14 -0.92 -3.39
N ALA A 195 -19.35 -1.96 -4.19
CA ALA A 195 -19.68 -3.31 -3.74
C ALA A 195 -18.78 -4.32 -4.47
N GLY A 196 -18.51 -5.45 -3.83
CA GLY A 196 -17.73 -6.53 -4.45
C GLY A 196 -16.22 -6.28 -4.52
N LEU A 197 -15.64 -5.38 -3.71
CA LEU A 197 -14.18 -5.19 -3.60
C LEU A 197 -13.53 -6.10 -2.54
N VAL A 198 -14.18 -6.28 -1.38
CA VAL A 198 -13.66 -7.10 -0.26
C VAL A 198 -14.62 -8.21 0.17
N GLY A 199 -15.76 -8.33 -0.51
CA GLY A 199 -16.75 -9.37 -0.24
C GLY A 199 -16.24 -10.77 -0.57
N ARG A 200 -16.87 -11.81 -0.01
CA ARG A 200 -16.57 -13.19 -0.38
C ARG A 200 -17.01 -13.47 -1.82
N LEU A 201 -16.18 -14.21 -2.55
CA LEU A 201 -16.54 -14.74 -3.85
C LEU A 201 -17.63 -15.79 -3.77
N GLU A 202 -18.48 -15.82 -4.79
CA GLU A 202 -19.43 -16.91 -5.00
C GLU A 202 -18.67 -18.20 -5.33
N ARG A 203 -19.09 -19.31 -4.74
CA ARG A 203 -18.48 -20.63 -5.01
C ARG A 203 -19.04 -21.22 -6.29
N LYS A 204 -18.17 -21.88 -7.06
CA LYS A 204 -18.60 -22.85 -8.07
C LYS A 204 -19.32 -24.01 -7.39
N GLU A 205 -20.26 -24.62 -8.10
CA GLU A 205 -20.94 -25.80 -7.60
C GLU A 205 -19.91 -26.93 -7.39
N ALA A 206 -19.87 -27.45 -6.16
CA ALA A 206 -19.05 -28.60 -5.82
C ALA A 206 -19.77 -29.89 -6.20
N LEU A 207 -19.00 -30.95 -6.45
CA LEU A 207 -19.55 -32.29 -6.59
C LEU A 207 -20.46 -32.61 -5.40
N GLN A 208 -21.70 -32.99 -5.69
CA GLN A 208 -22.69 -33.32 -4.68
C GLN A 208 -23.34 -34.66 -5.01
N VAL A 209 -23.68 -35.41 -3.97
CA VAL A 209 -24.43 -36.66 -4.06
C VAL A 209 -25.65 -36.56 -3.17
N ASP A 210 -26.81 -36.89 -3.74
CA ASP A 210 -28.11 -36.91 -3.07
C ASP A 210 -28.60 -38.36 -3.06
N TRP A 211 -28.69 -38.97 -1.88
CA TRP A 211 -29.07 -40.37 -1.72
C TRP A 211 -30.52 -40.44 -1.25
N ASP A 212 -31.34 -41.24 -1.92
CA ASP A 212 -32.77 -41.42 -1.63
C ASP A 212 -33.06 -41.89 -0.20
N ASN A 213 -32.13 -42.63 0.39
CA ASN A 213 -32.22 -43.20 1.72
C ASN A 213 -31.51 -42.38 2.82
N TYR A 214 -31.04 -41.15 2.52
CA TYR A 214 -30.48 -40.22 3.50
C TYR A 214 -31.18 -38.86 3.48
N HIS A 215 -31.18 -38.17 4.61
CA HIS A 215 -31.63 -36.79 4.68
C HIS A 215 -30.55 -35.83 4.17
N GLY A 216 -30.90 -34.99 3.22
CA GLY A 216 -30.03 -33.94 2.68
C GLY A 216 -28.97 -34.47 1.70
N ILE A 217 -28.00 -33.62 1.40
CA ILE A 217 -26.99 -33.87 0.36
C ILE A 217 -25.57 -33.90 0.93
N VAL A 218 -24.71 -34.73 0.36
CA VAL A 218 -23.28 -34.76 0.64
C VAL A 218 -22.57 -33.94 -0.41
N ARG A 219 -21.89 -32.86 -0.01
CA ARG A 219 -21.08 -32.00 -0.90
C ARG A 219 -19.60 -32.23 -0.65
N ASP A 220 -18.79 -32.25 -1.70
CA ASP A 220 -17.35 -32.14 -1.54
C ASP A 220 -17.00 -30.76 -0.98
N LYS A 221 -16.25 -30.76 0.13
CA LYS A 221 -15.84 -29.57 0.86
C LYS A 221 -14.35 -29.27 0.67
N LYS A 222 -13.61 -30.13 -0.04
CA LYS A 222 -12.18 -29.96 -0.30
C LYS A 222 -11.98 -28.94 -1.42
N ARG A 223 -10.98 -28.05 -1.25
CA ARG A 223 -10.50 -27.08 -2.26
C ARG A 223 -11.64 -26.36 -3.02
N PRO A 224 -12.47 -25.56 -2.33
CA PRO A 224 -13.55 -24.83 -3.00
C PRO A 224 -12.99 -23.94 -4.11
N ARG A 225 -13.65 -23.96 -5.28
CA ARG A 225 -13.35 -23.07 -6.40
C ARG A 225 -14.42 -22.00 -6.48
N TYR A 226 -14.05 -20.84 -7.02
CA TYR A 226 -14.89 -19.65 -7.04
C TYR A 226 -15.23 -19.25 -8.46
N LYS A 227 -16.38 -18.59 -8.62
CA LYS A 227 -16.76 -17.90 -9.85
C LYS A 227 -15.96 -16.60 -10.00
N GLU A 228 -16.13 -15.94 -11.14
CA GLU A 228 -15.71 -14.57 -11.41
C GLU A 228 -16.19 -13.61 -10.32
N ARG A 229 -15.45 -12.51 -10.12
CA ARG A 229 -15.80 -11.44 -9.18
C ARG A 229 -16.57 -10.36 -9.91
N ASN A 230 -17.73 -10.00 -9.36
CA ASN A 230 -18.50 -8.86 -9.82
C ASN A 230 -18.26 -7.67 -8.89
N ILE A 231 -17.76 -6.57 -9.45
CA ILE A 231 -17.52 -5.30 -8.75
C ILE A 231 -18.53 -4.29 -9.26
N THR A 232 -19.15 -3.53 -8.35
CA THR A 232 -20.09 -2.46 -8.72
C THR A 232 -19.65 -1.17 -8.08
N LEU A 233 -19.49 -0.12 -8.90
CA LEU A 233 -19.16 1.23 -8.45
C LEU A 233 -20.33 2.16 -8.81
N ASP A 234 -20.93 2.81 -7.83
CA ASP A 234 -21.89 3.89 -8.05
C ASP A 234 -21.09 5.19 -8.21
N CYS A 235 -21.10 5.73 -9.42
CA CYS A 235 -20.27 6.86 -9.82
C CYS A 235 -21.12 8.09 -10.13
N PHE A 236 -20.48 9.26 -10.03
CA PHE A 236 -20.96 10.47 -10.69
C PHE A 236 -19.82 11.12 -11.46
N ILE A 237 -20.16 11.79 -12.56
CA ILE A 237 -19.25 12.56 -13.38
C ILE A 237 -19.69 14.02 -13.41
N GLU A 238 -18.74 14.93 -13.19
CA GLU A 238 -18.96 16.37 -13.27
C GLU A 238 -18.14 17.01 -14.39
N ALA A 239 -18.72 18.00 -15.07
CA ALA A 239 -18.03 18.76 -16.12
C ALA A 239 -18.58 20.19 -16.23
N SER A 240 -17.73 21.12 -16.67
CA SER A 240 -18.00 22.57 -16.68
C SER A 240 -18.90 23.07 -17.83
N GLY A 241 -19.77 22.22 -18.36
CA GLY A 241 -20.68 22.57 -19.45
C GLY A 241 -21.15 21.37 -20.25
N ARG A 242 -22.13 21.59 -21.13
CA ARG A 242 -22.75 20.51 -21.93
C ARG A 242 -21.77 19.82 -22.88
N ALA A 243 -20.91 20.60 -23.56
CA ALA A 243 -19.92 20.05 -24.48
C ALA A 243 -18.83 19.26 -23.73
N ALA A 244 -18.27 19.85 -22.67
CA ALA A 244 -17.28 19.20 -21.82
C ALA A 244 -17.81 17.90 -21.23
N TYR A 245 -19.07 17.87 -20.79
CA TYR A 245 -19.71 16.65 -20.27
C TYR A 245 -19.69 15.50 -21.28
N VAL A 246 -20.06 15.75 -22.53
CA VAL A 246 -20.05 14.71 -23.58
C VAL A 246 -18.62 14.23 -23.84
N GLU A 247 -17.65 15.14 -23.92
CA GLU A 247 -16.25 14.78 -24.13
C GLU A 247 -15.69 13.93 -22.97
N TRP A 248 -15.97 14.32 -21.73
CA TRP A 248 -15.44 13.65 -20.53
C TRP A 248 -16.06 12.27 -20.32
N VAL A 249 -17.36 12.13 -20.59
CA VAL A 249 -18.03 10.81 -20.60
C VAL A 249 -17.38 9.88 -21.61
N ASN A 250 -17.17 10.33 -22.86
CA ASN A 250 -16.53 9.51 -23.89
C ASN A 250 -15.08 9.18 -23.52
N LEU A 251 -14.32 10.14 -22.98
CA LEU A 251 -12.93 9.94 -22.60
C LEU A 251 -12.75 8.95 -21.44
N PHE A 252 -13.71 8.92 -20.52
CA PHE A 252 -13.72 7.96 -19.42
C PHE A 252 -14.07 6.55 -19.92
N PHE A 253 -15.16 6.39 -20.66
CA PHE A 253 -15.56 5.07 -21.14
C PHE A 253 -14.60 4.50 -22.18
N SER A 254 -13.91 5.34 -22.96
CA SER A 254 -12.87 4.87 -23.88
C SER A 254 -11.68 4.21 -23.18
N ARG A 255 -11.58 4.29 -21.85
CA ARG A 255 -10.58 3.56 -21.08
C ARG A 255 -10.84 2.06 -21.08
N PHE A 256 -12.07 1.63 -21.34
CA PHE A 256 -12.49 0.22 -21.35
C PHE A 256 -12.60 -0.37 -22.76
N ASP A 257 -12.25 0.40 -23.80
CA ASP A 257 -12.35 -0.03 -25.20
C ASP A 257 -11.11 -0.78 -25.70
N ALA A 258 -10.03 -0.83 -24.89
CA ALA A 258 -8.80 -1.49 -25.31
C ALA A 258 -8.94 -3.01 -25.25
N GLU A 259 -8.10 -3.72 -26.01
CA GLU A 259 -8.11 -5.18 -26.00
C GLU A 259 -7.55 -5.72 -24.67
N GLY A 260 -8.22 -6.74 -24.13
CA GLY A 260 -7.81 -7.46 -22.93
C GLY A 260 -8.37 -6.85 -21.64
N ASN A 261 -7.81 -7.29 -20.51
CA ASN A 261 -8.24 -6.84 -19.20
C ASN A 261 -7.68 -5.44 -18.89
N HIS A 262 -8.46 -4.68 -18.12
CA HIS A 262 -8.08 -3.38 -17.60
C HIS A 262 -7.76 -3.46 -16.12
N ARG A 263 -6.75 -2.71 -15.68
CA ARG A 263 -6.35 -2.73 -14.28
C ARG A 263 -7.15 -1.73 -13.47
N LEU A 264 -8.07 -2.23 -12.65
CA LEU A 264 -8.67 -1.46 -11.57
C LEU A 264 -7.76 -1.49 -10.34
N ARG A 265 -7.35 -0.32 -9.86
CA ARG A 265 -6.62 -0.15 -8.60
C ARG A 265 -7.43 0.73 -7.66
N VAL A 266 -7.54 0.32 -6.39
CA VAL A 266 -8.23 1.05 -5.33
C VAL A 266 -7.27 1.28 -4.16
N ASP A 267 -6.90 2.53 -3.94
CA ASP A 267 -6.11 2.98 -2.80
C ASP A 267 -7.09 3.40 -1.71
N TYR A 268 -7.30 2.56 -0.68
CA TYR A 268 -8.35 2.78 0.33
C TYR A 268 -7.84 3.37 1.65
N ASP A 269 -6.54 3.24 1.93
CA ASP A 269 -5.88 3.74 3.14
C ASP A 269 -4.39 3.89 2.82
N GLY A 270 -4.08 4.93 2.02
CA GLY A 270 -2.75 5.12 1.43
C GLY A 270 -2.41 4.15 0.30
N LYS A 271 -1.12 4.10 -0.03
CA LYS A 271 -0.57 3.40 -1.21
C LYS A 271 0.16 2.10 -0.89
N ALA A 272 0.39 1.80 0.39
CA ALA A 272 1.18 0.65 0.80
C ALA A 272 0.51 -0.65 0.31
N LYS A 273 -0.80 -0.79 0.53
CA LYS A 273 -1.50 -2.05 0.29
C LYS A 273 -2.77 -1.89 -0.56
N PRO A 274 -2.64 -1.50 -1.83
CA PRO A 274 -3.79 -1.26 -2.68
C PRO A 274 -4.56 -2.56 -2.98
N LEU A 275 -5.83 -2.42 -3.32
CA LEU A 275 -6.57 -3.48 -3.98
C LEU A 275 -6.35 -3.35 -5.49
N VAL A 276 -6.02 -4.44 -6.16
CA VAL A 276 -5.81 -4.47 -7.61
C VAL A 276 -6.59 -5.62 -8.22
N TYR A 277 -7.16 -5.37 -9.40
CA TYR A 277 -8.04 -6.31 -10.11
C TYR A 277 -7.80 -6.19 -11.62
N GLU A 278 -7.82 -7.31 -12.31
CA GLU A 278 -7.89 -7.37 -13.78
C GLU A 278 -9.36 -7.47 -14.17
N VAL A 279 -9.92 -6.41 -14.71
CA VAL A 279 -11.37 -6.27 -14.93
C VAL A 279 -11.74 -6.01 -16.38
N GLU A 280 -12.97 -6.39 -16.72
CA GLU A 280 -13.64 -6.00 -17.96
C GLU A 280 -14.96 -5.28 -17.65
N LEU A 281 -15.36 -4.38 -18.56
CA LEU A 281 -16.67 -3.75 -18.55
C LEU A 281 -17.54 -4.40 -19.63
N LEU A 282 -18.32 -5.42 -19.22
CA LEU A 282 -19.15 -6.20 -20.15
C LEU A 282 -20.57 -5.65 -20.31
N ASP A 283 -21.10 -5.05 -19.25
CA ASP A 283 -22.44 -4.45 -19.22
C ASP A 283 -22.41 -2.98 -19.70
N GLU A 284 -23.54 -2.48 -20.18
CA GLU A 284 -23.70 -1.05 -20.45
C GLU A 284 -23.56 -0.20 -19.18
N ALA A 285 -23.01 1.00 -19.32
CA ALA A 285 -23.01 2.03 -18.31
C ALA A 285 -23.46 3.35 -18.95
N ASP A 286 -24.70 3.75 -18.69
CA ASP A 286 -25.28 5.00 -19.21
C ASP A 286 -25.41 6.04 -18.08
N PRO A 287 -24.70 7.18 -18.18
CA PRO A 287 -24.92 8.32 -17.29
C PRO A 287 -26.32 8.91 -17.39
N GLU A 288 -27.07 8.81 -16.29
CA GLU A 288 -28.29 9.56 -16.05
C GLU A 288 -27.95 11.03 -15.72
N LYS A 289 -28.52 11.97 -16.45
CA LYS A 289 -28.20 13.41 -16.37
C LYS A 289 -29.39 14.28 -16.73
N ASN A 290 -29.40 15.49 -16.20
CA ASN A 290 -30.25 16.58 -16.67
C ASN A 290 -29.39 17.62 -17.37
N TRP A 291 -29.80 18.07 -18.56
CA TRP A 291 -29.10 19.15 -19.24
C TRP A 291 -29.27 20.47 -18.46
N GLY A 292 -28.15 21.11 -18.12
CA GLY A 292 -28.15 22.45 -17.53
C GLY A 292 -28.90 23.44 -18.42
N GLN A 293 -29.46 24.51 -17.85
CA GLN A 293 -30.31 25.46 -18.58
C GLN A 293 -29.51 26.27 -19.61
N TYR A 294 -28.27 26.59 -19.28
CA TYR A 294 -27.29 27.25 -20.15
C TYR A 294 -26.17 26.27 -20.54
N SER A 295 -25.45 26.58 -21.63
CA SER A 295 -24.44 25.68 -22.18
C SER A 295 -23.21 25.49 -21.27
N ASN A 296 -22.96 26.46 -20.41
CA ASN A 296 -21.83 26.54 -19.48
C ASN A 296 -22.21 26.22 -18.02
N ASP A 297 -23.45 25.78 -17.79
CA ASP A 297 -23.84 25.32 -16.46
C ASP A 297 -23.09 24.02 -16.13
N LEU A 298 -22.73 23.85 -14.85
CA LEU A 298 -22.19 22.60 -14.34
C LEU A 298 -23.13 21.45 -14.71
N MET A 299 -22.57 20.44 -15.36
CA MET A 299 -23.25 19.21 -15.68
C MET A 299 -22.83 18.14 -14.69
N VAL A 300 -23.81 17.41 -14.17
CA VAL A 300 -23.58 16.22 -13.34
C VAL A 300 -24.40 15.08 -13.90
N GLY A 301 -23.79 13.91 -14.02
CA GLY A 301 -24.49 12.67 -14.32
C GLY A 301 -24.08 11.56 -13.37
N THR A 302 -25.01 10.66 -13.07
CA THR A 302 -24.80 9.50 -12.20
C THR A 302 -24.91 8.23 -13.01
N PHE A 303 -24.04 7.25 -12.76
CA PHE A 303 -24.08 5.96 -13.41
C PHE A 303 -23.57 4.86 -12.49
N ARG A 304 -23.81 3.63 -12.90
CA ARG A 304 -23.28 2.45 -12.23
C ARG A 304 -22.32 1.73 -13.16
N LEU A 305 -21.09 1.54 -12.72
CA LEU A 305 -20.10 0.73 -13.40
C LEU A 305 -20.16 -0.69 -12.83
N LYS A 306 -20.33 -1.69 -13.70
CA LYS A 306 -20.29 -3.12 -13.33
C LYS A 306 -19.11 -3.77 -14.01
N LEU A 307 -18.12 -4.13 -13.21
CA LEU A 307 -16.86 -4.70 -13.66
C LEU A 307 -16.80 -6.18 -13.28
N VAL A 308 -16.24 -6.98 -14.16
CA VAL A 308 -16.05 -8.42 -13.93
C VAL A 308 -14.56 -8.73 -13.92
N GLU A 309 -14.09 -9.42 -12.89
CA GLU A 309 -12.74 -10.01 -12.84
C GLU A 309 -12.86 -11.54 -12.95
N ASP A 310 -12.33 -12.09 -14.04
CA ASP A 310 -12.46 -13.51 -14.38
C ASP A 310 -11.64 -14.43 -13.46
N GLU A 311 -10.47 -13.98 -13.02
CA GLU A 311 -9.54 -14.76 -12.20
C GLU A 311 -9.33 -14.14 -10.81
N PRO A 312 -10.36 -14.15 -9.93
CA PRO A 312 -10.36 -13.28 -8.76
C PRO A 312 -9.49 -13.73 -7.60
N VAL A 313 -9.06 -15.00 -7.60
CA VAL A 313 -8.15 -15.55 -6.58
C VAL A 313 -6.71 -15.33 -7.02
N LYS A 314 -5.98 -14.50 -6.29
CA LYS A 314 -4.67 -14.02 -6.71
C LYS A 314 -3.74 -13.69 -5.56
N LYS A 315 -2.44 -13.69 -5.86
CA LYS A 315 -1.37 -13.14 -5.04
C LYS A 315 -0.95 -11.82 -5.67
N VAL A 316 -0.70 -10.80 -4.87
CA VAL A 316 -0.27 -9.48 -5.35
C VAL A 316 1.10 -9.16 -4.79
N LEU A 317 1.99 -8.77 -5.68
CA LEU A 317 3.34 -8.34 -5.37
C LEU A 317 3.53 -6.87 -5.77
N ARG A 318 4.59 -6.23 -5.28
CA ARG A 318 5.06 -4.94 -5.76
C ARG A 318 6.53 -5.03 -6.12
N TYR A 319 6.84 -4.77 -7.38
CA TYR A 319 8.20 -4.53 -7.82
C TYR A 319 8.49 -3.03 -7.79
N ILE A 320 9.66 -2.67 -7.25
CA ILE A 320 10.13 -1.29 -7.16
C ILE A 320 11.44 -1.19 -7.94
N GLY A 321 11.37 -0.63 -9.14
CA GLY A 321 12.54 -0.41 -10.00
C GLY A 321 13.06 1.01 -9.85
N GLY A 322 14.15 1.21 -9.12
CA GLY A 322 14.81 2.53 -8.99
C GLY A 322 15.55 3.00 -10.24
N THR A 323 15.87 2.08 -11.15
CA THR A 323 16.57 2.36 -12.41
C THR A 323 15.86 1.70 -13.59
N ALA A 324 16.14 2.20 -14.80
CA ALA A 324 15.62 1.62 -16.03
C ALA A 324 16.13 0.18 -16.21
N ASN A 325 15.31 -0.66 -16.83
CA ASN A 325 15.58 -2.09 -17.04
C ASN A 325 15.74 -2.90 -15.75
N GLY A 326 15.04 -2.49 -14.69
CA GLY A 326 14.91 -3.29 -13.47
C GLY A 326 14.18 -4.61 -13.77
N LYS A 327 14.58 -5.68 -13.09
CA LYS A 327 14.05 -7.03 -13.32
C LYS A 327 13.28 -7.55 -12.11
N ALA A 328 12.03 -7.94 -12.33
CA ALA A 328 11.28 -8.76 -11.38
C ALA A 328 11.48 -10.24 -11.71
N THR A 329 11.66 -11.05 -10.67
CA THR A 329 11.77 -12.50 -10.80
C THR A 329 10.73 -13.19 -9.93
N ILE A 330 10.12 -14.24 -10.49
CA ILE A 330 9.15 -15.10 -9.80
C ILE A 330 9.54 -16.55 -10.11
N THR A 331 9.83 -17.32 -9.08
CA THR A 331 10.11 -18.76 -9.18
C THR A 331 8.95 -19.54 -8.58
N VAL A 332 8.36 -20.45 -9.35
CA VAL A 332 7.18 -21.23 -8.93
C VAL A 332 7.31 -22.72 -9.20
N THR A 333 6.79 -23.51 -8.28
CA THR A 333 6.42 -24.91 -8.50
C THR A 333 4.90 -25.03 -8.38
N SER A 334 4.22 -25.39 -9.46
CA SER A 334 2.77 -25.63 -9.46
C SER A 334 2.36 -26.66 -10.52
N SER A 335 1.40 -27.51 -10.18
CA SER A 335 0.75 -28.44 -11.11
C SER A 335 -0.44 -27.81 -11.87
N LYS A 336 -0.76 -26.54 -11.56
CA LYS A 336 -1.85 -25.78 -12.18
C LYS A 336 -1.27 -24.59 -12.94
N LEU A 337 -2.00 -24.16 -13.96
CA LEU A 337 -1.66 -22.97 -14.73
C LEU A 337 -1.90 -21.72 -13.88
N LEU A 338 -0.94 -20.82 -13.94
CA LEU A 338 -0.95 -19.49 -13.34
C LEU A 338 -0.75 -18.45 -14.44
N ASN A 339 -1.39 -17.31 -14.26
CA ASN A 339 -1.20 -16.15 -15.12
C ASN A 339 -0.52 -15.04 -14.32
N ILE A 340 0.43 -14.34 -14.94
CA ILE A 340 1.17 -13.24 -14.32
C ILE A 340 0.87 -11.97 -15.11
N TYR A 341 0.30 -10.96 -14.45
CA TYR A 341 0.07 -9.64 -15.01
C TYR A 341 1.05 -8.67 -14.36
N TRP A 342 2.01 -8.17 -15.14
CA TRP A 342 3.17 -7.43 -14.63
C TRP A 342 2.87 -5.99 -14.20
N GLY A 343 1.69 -5.47 -14.54
CA GLY A 343 1.26 -4.13 -14.14
C GLY A 343 1.81 -2.97 -14.95
N ASP A 344 2.48 -3.27 -16.05
CA ASP A 344 2.83 -2.33 -17.12
C ASP A 344 2.03 -2.57 -18.40
N GLY A 345 0.93 -3.32 -18.31
CA GLY A 345 0.08 -3.74 -19.43
C GLY A 345 0.53 -5.04 -20.09
N THR A 346 1.67 -5.61 -19.70
CA THR A 346 2.14 -6.90 -20.21
C THR A 346 1.76 -8.06 -19.28
N HIS A 347 1.77 -9.27 -19.83
CA HIS A 347 1.40 -10.48 -19.11
C HIS A 347 2.24 -11.70 -19.53
N THR A 348 2.17 -12.76 -18.74
CA THR A 348 2.71 -14.09 -19.05
C THR A 348 1.69 -15.13 -18.63
N TYR A 349 1.14 -15.85 -19.61
CA TYR A 349 0.12 -16.87 -19.39
C TYR A 349 0.73 -18.26 -19.25
N ASP A 350 -0.08 -19.17 -18.71
CA ASP A 350 0.18 -20.61 -18.70
C ASP A 350 1.45 -21.05 -17.94
N VAL A 351 1.81 -20.31 -16.89
CA VAL A 351 2.97 -20.63 -16.05
C VAL A 351 2.64 -21.83 -15.15
N SER A 352 3.38 -22.93 -15.32
CA SER A 352 3.28 -24.14 -14.50
C SER A 352 4.52 -25.01 -14.63
N GLY A 353 4.71 -25.98 -13.73
CA GLY A 353 5.85 -26.89 -13.71
C GLY A 353 6.62 -26.87 -12.40
N SER A 354 7.84 -27.40 -12.40
CA SER A 354 8.72 -27.45 -11.22
C SER A 354 9.80 -26.38 -11.33
N GLU A 355 9.96 -25.58 -10.27
CA GLU A 355 10.98 -24.53 -10.13
C GLU A 355 11.15 -23.64 -11.37
N GLN A 356 10.04 -23.29 -12.02
CA GLN A 356 10.04 -22.41 -13.18
C GLN A 356 10.36 -20.99 -12.71
N THR A 357 11.44 -20.40 -13.25
CA THR A 357 11.82 -19.01 -12.99
C THR A 357 11.42 -18.13 -14.16
N ILE A 358 10.57 -17.16 -13.90
CA ILE A 358 10.04 -16.21 -14.88
C ILE A 358 10.62 -14.85 -14.54
N GLU A 359 11.16 -14.17 -15.55
CA GLU A 359 11.77 -12.86 -15.41
C GLU A 359 11.04 -11.86 -16.31
N HIS A 360 10.78 -10.67 -15.77
CA HIS A 360 10.25 -9.53 -16.53
C HIS A 360 11.11 -8.30 -16.34
N THR A 361 11.34 -7.56 -17.42
CA THR A 361 12.18 -6.35 -17.43
C THR A 361 11.32 -5.11 -17.61
N TYR A 362 11.31 -4.23 -16.62
CA TYR A 362 10.63 -2.94 -16.70
C TYR A 362 11.55 -1.90 -17.33
N VAL A 363 11.17 -1.42 -18.52
CA VAL A 363 11.96 -0.44 -19.28
C VAL A 363 12.08 0.87 -18.50
N THR A 364 11.01 1.31 -17.85
CA THR A 364 10.98 2.52 -17.04
C THR A 364 11.16 2.22 -15.54
N PRO A 365 11.83 3.11 -14.79
CA PRO A 365 11.77 3.07 -13.33
C PRO A 365 10.35 3.34 -12.84
N GLY A 366 9.94 2.67 -11.76
CA GLY A 366 8.58 2.80 -11.25
C GLY A 366 8.25 1.80 -10.16
N GLU A 367 7.00 1.89 -9.70
CA GLU A 367 6.35 0.92 -8.83
C GLU A 367 5.33 0.17 -9.67
N TYR A 368 5.41 -1.16 -9.65
CA TYR A 368 4.57 -2.02 -10.46
C TYR A 368 3.93 -3.07 -9.56
N GLU A 369 2.60 -3.04 -9.44
CA GLU A 369 1.88 -4.13 -8.81
C GLU A 369 1.86 -5.35 -9.76
N ILE A 370 2.27 -6.52 -9.31
CA ILE A 370 2.23 -7.75 -10.10
C ILE A 370 1.10 -8.61 -9.56
N ILE A 371 0.23 -9.10 -10.43
CA ILE A 371 -0.83 -10.05 -10.07
C ILE A 371 -0.43 -11.43 -10.56
N VAL A 372 -0.37 -12.40 -9.65
CA VAL A 372 -0.28 -13.82 -9.99
C VAL A 372 -1.65 -14.44 -9.70
N SER A 373 -2.39 -14.80 -10.74
CA SER A 373 -3.75 -15.35 -10.67
C SER A 373 -3.80 -16.83 -11.09
N GLY A 374 -4.97 -17.44 -10.91
CA GLY A 374 -5.21 -18.85 -11.19
C GLY A 374 -5.34 -19.67 -9.91
N VAL A 375 -4.83 -20.90 -9.90
CA VAL A 375 -4.94 -21.78 -8.73
C VAL A 375 -3.75 -21.59 -7.79
N ILE A 376 -3.59 -20.37 -7.26
CA ILE A 376 -2.45 -20.00 -6.41
C ILE A 376 -2.40 -20.80 -5.09
N GLU A 377 -3.54 -21.32 -4.63
CA GLU A 377 -3.64 -22.15 -3.43
C GLU A 377 -2.95 -23.52 -3.59
N ASP A 378 -2.70 -23.95 -4.84
CA ASP A 378 -2.04 -25.21 -5.18
C ASP A 378 -0.55 -24.98 -5.55
N ILE A 379 0.02 -23.79 -5.28
CA ILE A 379 1.46 -23.53 -5.42
C ILE A 379 2.22 -24.24 -4.30
N GLU A 380 3.23 -25.03 -4.69
CA GLU A 380 4.07 -25.81 -3.76
C GLU A 380 5.31 -25.03 -3.32
N LYS A 381 5.87 -24.21 -4.23
CA LYS A 381 7.03 -23.35 -3.97
C LYS A 381 6.82 -22.00 -4.64
N PHE A 382 7.11 -20.92 -3.93
CA PHE A 382 7.04 -19.55 -4.44
C PHE A 382 8.21 -18.73 -3.90
N GLU A 383 9.01 -18.16 -4.79
CA GLU A 383 10.10 -17.23 -4.44
C GLU A 383 10.03 -16.00 -5.37
N THR A 384 10.33 -14.82 -4.85
CA THR A 384 10.36 -13.58 -5.65
C THR A 384 11.31 -12.56 -5.05
N ASN A 385 11.81 -11.64 -5.88
CA ASN A 385 12.53 -10.46 -5.42
C ASN A 385 11.61 -9.23 -5.17
N ALA A 386 10.31 -9.36 -5.47
CA ALA A 386 9.31 -8.33 -5.22
C ALA A 386 8.82 -8.36 -3.76
N ILE A 387 8.16 -7.29 -3.35
CA ILE A 387 7.47 -7.18 -2.05
C ILE A 387 6.16 -7.95 -2.16
N VAL A 388 5.82 -8.80 -1.18
CA VAL A 388 4.50 -9.44 -1.15
C VAL A 388 3.49 -8.51 -0.48
N ILE A 389 2.52 -8.02 -1.25
CA ILE A 389 1.45 -7.12 -0.77
C ILE A 389 0.27 -7.94 -0.25
N TRP A 390 -0.15 -8.93 -1.03
CA TRP A 390 -1.23 -9.85 -0.67
C TRP A 390 -0.80 -11.28 -0.92
N GLU A 391 -0.66 -12.07 0.15
CA GLU A 391 -0.46 -13.51 0.06
C GLU A 391 -1.63 -14.21 -0.64
N LEU A 392 -2.85 -13.75 -0.34
CA LEU A 392 -4.10 -14.17 -0.93
C LEU A 392 -5.08 -12.99 -0.91
N LEU A 393 -5.41 -12.47 -2.09
CA LEU A 393 -6.52 -11.56 -2.32
C LEU A 393 -7.58 -12.33 -3.10
N LYS A 394 -8.79 -12.40 -2.56
CA LYS A 394 -9.90 -13.12 -3.19
C LYS A 394 -11.17 -12.35 -3.11
#